data_AF-A0A7S4IBH5-F1
#
_entry.id   AF-A0A7S4IBH5-F1
#
_cell.length_a   1.000
_cell.length_b   1.000
_cell.length_c   1.000
_cell.angle_alpha   90.00
_cell.angle_beta   90.00
_cell.angle_gamma   90.00
#
_symmetry.space_group_name_H-M   'P 1'
#
loop_
_entity.id
_entity.type
_entity.pdbx_description
1 polymer ?
#
loop_
_entity_poly.entity_id
_entity_poly.type
_entity_poly.pdbx_seq_one_letter_code
_entity_poly.pdbx_strand_id
1 'polypeptide(L)'
;IDGIDAAGGAGHKAIIEVEYANSDVSLHTTLFVKMPWQMSVNEKYRVLISGTTELGLDLDGSELSVYQHLEGRLPVPIPKLYFADISRETTNYILITECIPFPPRDRMGEAFAPLAILPKLGKFQ
;
A
#
# COMPACT_ATOMS: atom_id res chain seq x y z
N ILE A 1 -2.92 -19.14 11.32
CA ILE A 1 -2.38 -18.08 10.44
C ILE A 1 -1.22 -17.49 11.24
N ASP A 2 0.01 -17.85 10.91
CA ASP A 2 1.13 -17.72 11.87
C ASP A 2 1.67 -16.29 12.03
N GLY A 3 0.91 -15.24 11.69
CA GLY A 3 1.35 -13.83 11.75
C GLY A 3 2.55 -13.47 10.87
N ILE A 4 3.18 -14.47 10.25
CA ILE A 4 4.35 -14.40 9.39
C ILE A 4 3.97 -13.79 8.03
N ASP A 5 2.77 -14.06 7.52
CA ASP A 5 2.29 -13.41 6.30
C ASP A 5 1.79 -11.98 6.62
N ALA A 6 2.56 -10.99 6.20
CA ALA A 6 2.21 -9.58 6.38
C ALA A 6 1.20 -9.08 5.33
N ALA A 7 0.75 -9.94 4.40
CA ALA A 7 -0.28 -9.60 3.43
C ALA A 7 -1.52 -9.07 4.16
N GLY A 8 -1.84 -7.79 3.99
CA GLY A 8 -3.03 -7.20 4.61
C GLY A 8 -4.30 -7.89 4.10
N GLY A 9 -5.21 -8.26 5.00
CA GLY A 9 -6.44 -8.99 4.65
C GLY A 9 -7.54 -8.15 3.98
N ALA A 10 -7.39 -6.82 3.93
CA ALA A 10 -8.47 -5.92 3.54
C ALA A 10 -8.62 -5.68 2.01
N GLY A 11 -8.02 -6.53 1.16
CA GLY A 11 -8.17 -6.44 -0.29
C GLY A 11 -7.08 -7.17 -1.05
N HIS A 12 -7.29 -7.38 -2.35
CA HIS A 12 -6.29 -7.93 -3.25
C HIS A 12 -5.05 -7.03 -3.31
N LYS A 13 -3.89 -7.67 -3.44
CA LYS A 13 -2.60 -7.02 -3.60
C LYS A 13 -1.85 -7.73 -4.72
N ALA A 14 -1.19 -6.95 -5.55
CA ALA A 14 -0.35 -7.47 -6.61
C ALA A 14 0.95 -6.67 -6.65
N ILE A 15 1.98 -7.32 -7.17
CA ILE A 15 3.19 -6.66 -7.66
C ILE A 15 3.10 -6.72 -9.18
N ILE A 16 3.32 -5.60 -9.84
CA ILE A 16 3.39 -5.52 -11.29
C ILE A 16 4.78 -5.08 -11.71
N GLU A 17 5.26 -5.63 -12.81
CA GLU A 17 6.47 -5.20 -13.48
C GLU A 17 6.08 -4.37 -14.69
N VAL A 18 6.69 -3.20 -14.84
CA VAL A 18 6.39 -2.25 -15.91
C VAL A 18 7.65 -1.94 -16.70
N GLU A 19 7.50 -1.92 -18.01
CA GLU A 19 8.52 -1.48 -18.95
C GLU A 19 8.06 -0.15 -19.56
N TYR A 20 8.89 0.89 -19.40
CA TYR A 20 8.60 2.20 -19.95
C TYR A 20 9.24 2.34 -21.33
N ALA A 21 8.52 2.98 -22.26
CA ALA A 21 9.04 3.26 -23.59
C ALA A 21 10.33 4.11 -23.55
N ASN A 22 10.46 4.98 -22.54
CA ASN A 22 11.67 5.75 -22.26
C ASN A 22 12.10 5.48 -20.83
N SER A 23 13.34 5.02 -20.65
CA SER A 23 13.90 4.81 -19.32
C SER A 23 14.16 6.13 -18.61
N ASP A 24 13.76 6.23 -17.34
CA ASP A 24 14.05 7.36 -16.46
C ASP A 24 14.41 6.80 -15.07
N VAL A 25 15.51 7.27 -14.49
CA VAL A 25 16.01 6.79 -13.19
C VAL A 25 15.07 7.07 -12.03
N SER A 26 14.14 8.01 -12.19
CA SER A 26 13.11 8.36 -11.20
C SER A 26 11.83 7.51 -11.32
N LEU A 27 11.78 6.58 -12.28
CA LEU A 27 10.66 5.69 -12.50
C LEU A 27 10.97 4.26 -12.01
N HIS A 28 10.17 3.79 -11.06
CA HIS A 28 10.21 2.42 -10.58
C HIS A 28 9.61 1.47 -11.61
N THR A 29 10.29 0.34 -11.85
CA THR A 29 9.84 -0.72 -12.75
C THR A 29 9.06 -1.82 -12.02
N THR A 30 9.11 -1.86 -10.69
CA THR A 30 8.31 -2.76 -9.87
C THR A 30 7.36 -1.92 -9.02
N LEU A 31 6.05 -2.08 -9.25
CA LEU A 31 5.01 -1.32 -8.57
C LEU A 31 4.14 -2.24 -7.71
N PHE A 32 3.62 -1.69 -6.63
CA PHE A 32 2.70 -2.37 -5.73
C PHE A 32 1.29 -1.84 -5.96
N VAL A 33 0.33 -2.76 -6.11
CA VAL A 33 -1.06 -2.44 -6.42
C VAL A 33 -1.96 -2.95 -5.30
N LYS A 34 -2.86 -2.09 -4.82
CA LYS A 34 -3.95 -2.45 -3.91
C LYS A 34 -5.29 -2.33 -4.64
N MET A 35 -6.14 -3.33 -4.48
CA MET A 35 -7.47 -3.38 -5.06
C MET A 35 -8.48 -3.92 -4.03
N PRO A 36 -9.77 -3.59 -4.14
CA PRO A 36 -10.79 -4.12 -3.27
C PRO A 36 -10.97 -5.61 -3.53
N TRP A 37 -11.51 -6.29 -2.53
CA TRP A 37 -12.19 -7.56 -2.78
C TRP A 37 -13.36 -7.33 -3.75
N GLN A 38 -13.72 -8.37 -4.50
CA GLN A 38 -15.03 -8.37 -5.16
C GLN A 38 -16.13 -8.25 -4.11
N MET A 39 -17.19 -7.49 -4.42
CA MET A 39 -18.30 -7.23 -3.50
C MET A 39 -18.90 -8.53 -2.96
N SER A 40 -19.09 -9.51 -3.84
CA SER A 40 -19.62 -10.85 -3.54
C SER A 40 -18.71 -11.72 -2.67
N VAL A 41 -17.42 -11.39 -2.58
CA VAL A 41 -16.42 -12.20 -1.85
C VAL A 41 -16.22 -11.68 -0.44
N ASN A 42 -16.10 -10.36 -0.28
CA ASN A 42 -15.87 -9.76 1.04
C ASN A 42 -16.40 -8.33 1.12
N GLU A 43 -17.73 -8.22 1.16
CA GLU A 43 -18.44 -6.95 1.27
C GLU A 43 -17.99 -6.12 2.48
N LYS A 44 -17.88 -6.76 3.65
CA LYS A 44 -17.48 -6.09 4.89
C LYS A 44 -16.17 -5.33 4.74
N TYR A 45 -15.11 -5.96 4.24
CA TYR A 45 -13.82 -5.26 4.09
C TYR A 45 -13.87 -4.18 3.02
N ARG A 46 -14.59 -4.41 1.92
CA ARG A 46 -14.72 -3.39 0.87
C ARG A 46 -15.42 -2.13 1.39
N VAL A 47 -16.52 -2.30 2.11
CA VAL A 47 -17.28 -1.19 2.74
C VAL A 47 -16.47 -0.52 3.86
N LEU A 48 -15.70 -1.28 4.66
CA LEU A 48 -14.87 -0.68 5.71
C LEU A 48 -13.72 0.17 5.16
N ILE A 49 -13.14 -0.21 4.01
CA ILE A 49 -12.01 0.51 3.43
C ILE A 49 -12.47 1.79 2.73
N SER A 50 -13.48 1.69 1.86
CA SER A 50 -13.88 2.79 0.96
C SER A 50 -15.26 3.36 1.26
N GLY A 51 -16.00 2.80 2.22
CA GLY A 51 -17.32 3.28 2.57
C GLY A 51 -17.27 4.44 3.56
N THR A 52 -18.12 5.44 3.35
CA THR A 52 -18.40 6.51 4.32
C THR A 52 -19.45 6.07 5.33
N THR A 53 -19.29 4.86 5.90
CA THR A 53 -20.22 4.32 6.89
C THR A 53 -20.25 5.20 8.15
N GLU A 54 -21.19 4.96 9.06
CA GLU A 54 -21.25 5.65 10.37
C GLU A 54 -19.94 5.56 11.17
N LEU A 55 -19.09 4.56 10.89
CA LEU A 55 -17.76 4.41 11.48
C LEU A 55 -16.71 5.35 10.88
N GLY A 56 -17.02 6.03 9.77
CA GLY A 56 -16.24 7.14 9.19
C GLY A 56 -14.80 6.80 8.80
N LEU A 57 -14.48 5.53 8.54
CA LEU A 57 -13.08 5.10 8.53
C LEU A 57 -12.29 5.55 7.30
N ASP A 58 -12.92 5.70 6.13
CA ASP A 58 -12.31 6.24 4.90
C ASP A 58 -10.80 5.94 4.77
N LEU A 59 -10.46 4.65 4.80
CA LEU A 59 -9.08 4.23 5.03
C LEU A 59 -8.21 4.44 3.80
N ASP A 60 -8.78 4.23 2.61
CA ASP A 60 -8.10 4.49 1.35
C ASP A 60 -7.96 5.99 1.03
N GLY A 61 -8.95 6.81 1.40
CA GLY A 61 -8.87 8.27 1.26
C GLY A 61 -7.87 8.87 2.22
N SER A 62 -7.82 8.39 3.46
CA SER A 62 -6.79 8.76 4.43
C SER A 62 -5.40 8.42 3.92
N GLU A 63 -5.19 7.22 3.37
CA GLU A 63 -3.92 6.82 2.75
C GLU A 63 -3.57 7.69 1.53
N LEU A 64 -4.53 7.93 0.62
CA LEU A 64 -4.34 8.81 -0.54
C LEU A 64 -3.94 10.23 -0.13
N SER A 65 -4.54 10.77 0.93
CA SER A 65 -4.24 12.12 1.42
C SER A 65 -2.78 12.26 1.89
N VAL A 66 -2.19 11.20 2.46
CA VAL A 66 -0.77 11.19 2.83
C VAL A 66 0.08 11.36 1.59
N TYR A 67 -0.19 10.60 0.52
CA TYR A 67 0.57 10.71 -0.71
C TYR A 67 0.39 12.08 -1.39
N GLN A 68 -0.84 12.59 -1.48
CA GLN A 68 -1.13 13.86 -2.15
C GLN A 68 -0.58 15.09 -1.41
N HIS A 69 -0.55 15.05 -0.08
CA HIS A 69 -0.28 16.25 0.71
C HIS A 69 1.02 16.20 1.49
N LEU A 70 1.57 15.02 1.76
CA LEU A 70 2.73 14.88 2.64
C LEU A 70 3.99 14.38 1.92
N GLU A 71 3.90 14.03 0.63
CA GLU A 71 5.06 13.74 -0.21
C GLU A 71 6.03 14.93 -0.21
N GLY A 72 7.30 14.66 0.12
CA GLY A 72 8.35 15.68 0.24
C GLY A 72 8.26 16.59 1.47
N ARG A 73 7.24 16.45 2.34
CA ARG A 73 7.07 17.25 3.56
C ARG A 73 7.42 16.51 4.84
N LEU A 74 7.36 15.18 4.83
CA LEU A 74 7.72 14.37 5.99
C LEU A 74 9.24 14.28 6.13
N PRO A 75 9.76 14.18 7.36
CA PRO A 75 11.19 13.95 7.61
C PRO A 75 11.63 12.51 7.29
N VAL A 76 10.74 11.71 6.70
CA VAL A 76 10.95 10.34 6.28
C VAL A 76 10.42 10.17 4.86
N PRO A 77 11.08 9.39 4.00
CA PRO A 77 10.56 9.09 2.67
C PRO A 77 9.27 8.28 2.78
N ILE A 78 8.34 8.53 1.86
CA ILE A 78 7.13 7.72 1.68
C ILE A 78 7.13 7.14 0.26
N PRO A 79 6.44 6.00 0.03
CA PRO A 79 6.34 5.43 -1.32
C PRO A 79 5.75 6.45 -2.30
N LYS A 80 6.34 6.53 -3.50
CA LYS A 80 5.79 7.38 -4.57
C LYS A 80 4.44 6.86 -5.04
N LEU A 81 3.44 7.74 -5.17
CA LEU A 81 2.14 7.41 -5.75
C LEU A 81 2.19 7.56 -7.27
N TYR A 82 1.78 6.51 -8.00
CA TYR A 82 1.72 6.51 -9.47
C TYR A 82 0.29 6.70 -9.97
N PHE A 83 -0.68 6.07 -9.32
CA PHE A 83 -2.07 6.14 -9.72
C PHE A 83 -2.98 5.91 -8.52
N ALA A 84 -4.09 6.63 -8.48
CA ALA A 84 -5.18 6.41 -7.55
C ALA A 84 -6.52 6.64 -8.24
N ASP A 85 -7.44 5.71 -8.06
CA ASP A 85 -8.85 5.87 -8.42
C ASP A 85 -9.68 5.35 -7.25
N ILE A 86 -10.57 6.18 -6.71
CA ILE A 86 -11.40 5.83 -5.56
C ILE A 86 -12.82 6.33 -5.84
N SER A 87 -13.80 5.43 -5.70
CA SER A 87 -15.22 5.73 -5.84
C SER A 87 -15.96 5.33 -4.58
N ARG A 88 -16.52 6.32 -3.89
CA ARG A 88 -17.36 6.10 -2.70
C ARG A 88 -18.74 5.55 -3.01
N GLU A 89 -19.23 5.83 -4.20
CA GLU A 89 -20.49 5.27 -4.70
C GLU A 89 -20.39 3.76 -4.91
N THR A 90 -19.32 3.29 -5.57
CA THR A 90 -19.16 1.87 -5.91
C THR A 90 -18.26 1.10 -4.94
N THR A 91 -17.73 1.78 -3.93
CA THR A 91 -16.69 1.29 -3.01
C THR A 91 -15.47 0.71 -3.72
N ASN A 92 -15.22 1.15 -4.95
CA ASN A 92 -14.07 0.72 -5.73
C ASN A 92 -12.85 1.56 -5.36
N TYR A 93 -11.67 0.93 -5.32
CA TYR A 93 -10.43 1.65 -5.15
C TYR A 93 -9.27 0.95 -5.86
N ILE A 94 -8.39 1.70 -6.48
CA ILE A 94 -7.15 1.19 -7.05
C ILE A 94 -6.07 2.17 -6.63
N LEU A 95 -5.06 1.66 -5.95
CA LEU A 95 -3.88 2.42 -5.58
C LEU A 95 -2.65 1.73 -6.14
N ILE A 96 -1.84 2.45 -6.90
CA ILE A 96 -0.56 1.98 -7.44
C ILE A 96 0.54 2.86 -6.88
N THR A 97 1.46 2.24 -6.17
CA THR A 97 2.61 2.92 -5.56
C THR A 97 3.91 2.26 -5.98
N GLU A 98 5.02 2.93 -5.69
CA GLU A 98 6.32 2.28 -5.60
C GLU A 98 6.24 0.99 -4.75
N CYS A 99 6.90 -0.07 -5.22
CA CYS A 99 7.06 -1.30 -4.43
C CYS A 99 8.30 -1.20 -3.55
N ILE A 100 8.09 -1.15 -2.23
CA ILE A 100 9.20 -1.04 -1.27
C ILE A 100 10.01 -2.35 -1.21
N PRO A 101 11.34 -2.31 -1.46
CA PRO A 101 12.20 -3.49 -1.47
C PRO A 101 12.60 -3.87 -0.03
N PHE A 102 11.67 -4.44 0.72
CA PHE A 102 11.94 -4.88 2.09
C PHE A 102 13.08 -5.91 2.14
N PRO A 103 14.07 -5.75 3.04
CA PRO A 103 15.12 -6.74 3.22
C PRO A 103 14.57 -8.05 3.79
N PRO A 104 15.31 -9.17 3.61
CA PRO A 104 14.92 -10.45 4.17
C PRO A 104 14.93 -10.44 5.69
N ARG A 105 14.11 -11.32 6.28
CA ARG A 105 13.82 -11.35 7.73
C ARG A 105 14.95 -11.84 8.59
N ASP A 106 15.88 -12.59 8.04
CA ASP A 106 17.12 -13.02 8.71
C ASP A 106 17.98 -11.85 9.18
N ARG A 107 17.79 -10.65 8.61
CA ARG A 107 18.40 -9.40 9.07
C ARG A 107 17.70 -8.76 10.29
N MET A 108 16.69 -9.42 10.87
CA MET A 108 16.04 -8.99 12.12
C MET A 108 17.06 -9.04 13.27
N GLY A 109 17.49 -7.88 13.75
CA GLY A 109 18.46 -7.74 14.86
C GLY A 109 19.76 -7.04 14.48
N GLU A 110 19.98 -6.77 13.20
CA GLU A 110 21.06 -5.88 12.76
C GLU A 110 20.78 -4.42 13.16
N ALA A 111 21.84 -3.64 13.34
CA ALA A 111 21.72 -2.19 13.48
C ALA A 111 21.45 -1.56 12.10
N PHE A 112 20.31 -0.89 11.97
CA PHE A 112 19.92 -0.18 10.76
C PHE A 112 20.27 1.30 10.86
N ALA A 113 20.79 1.88 9.78
CA ALA A 113 21.03 3.32 9.69
C ALA A 113 19.71 4.10 9.73
N PRO A 114 19.72 5.40 10.11
CA PRO A 114 18.55 6.25 9.98
C PRO A 114 17.94 6.16 8.57
N LEU A 115 16.62 6.05 8.49
CA LEU A 115 15.83 5.92 7.25
C LEU A 115 16.02 4.61 6.46
N ALA A 116 16.80 3.65 6.96
CA ALA A 116 16.90 2.35 6.32
C ALA A 116 15.56 1.60 6.37
N ILE A 117 15.22 0.92 5.28
CA ILE A 117 14.04 0.05 5.21
C ILE A 117 14.28 -1.16 6.10
N LEU A 118 13.40 -1.38 7.07
CA LEU A 118 13.47 -2.51 7.98
C LEU A 118 12.87 -3.77 7.35
N PRO A 119 13.28 -4.99 7.78
CA PRO A 119 12.65 -6.22 7.33
C PRO A 119 11.16 -6.24 7.64
N LYS A 120 10.37 -6.95 6.82
CA LYS A 120 8.93 -7.10 7.06
C LYS A 120 8.68 -7.70 8.44
N LEU A 121 8.12 -6.90 9.35
CA LEU A 121 7.67 -7.41 10.65
C LEU A 121 6.46 -8.32 10.45
N GLY A 122 6.33 -9.35 11.29
CA GLY A 122 5.10 -10.13 11.37
C GLY A 122 3.95 -9.25 11.87
N LYS A 123 2.71 -9.63 11.53
CA LYS A 123 1.52 -9.04 12.14
C LYS A 123 1.12 -9.84 13.36
N PHE A 124 0.81 -9.15 14.44
CA PHE A 124 -0.02 -9.69 15.50
C PHE A 124 -1.47 -9.63 15.01
N GLN A 125 -2.12 -10.78 14.83
CA GLN A 125 -3.52 -10.90 14.42
C GLN A 125 -4.34 -11.56 15.51
#